data_AF-A0A821RP77-F1
#
_entry.id   AF-A0A821RP77-F1
#
_cell.length_a   1.000
_cell.length_b   1.000
_cell.length_c   1.000
_cell.angle_alpha   90.00
_cell.angle_beta   90.00
_cell.angle_gamma   90.00
#
_symmetry.space_group_name_H-M   'P 1'
#
loop_
_entity.id
_entity.type
_entity.pdbx_description
1 polymer ?
#
loop_
_entity_poly.entity_id
_entity_poly.type
_entity_poly.pdbx_seq_one_letter_code
_entity_poly.pdbx_strand_id
1 'polypeptide(L)'
;FKDVILRLPKNNHAKKQMVEYCQHYYRGNEKELKYIREFEQDYQSHMAIKWYTKQTFLYKIVNKALRTEDIELLRIFRFFIADLSYNLANEYEKLKKQGEQILIVYRGFKMDEKDLENLKKTQGCLISTNGFLSTSRSKN
;
A
#
# COMPACT_ATOMS: atom_id res chain seq x y z
N PHE A 1 -3.48 12.85 -5.77
CA PHE A 1 -2.14 12.28 -6.03
C PHE A 1 -2.18 10.85 -6.58
N LYS A 2 -2.93 9.92 -5.97
CA LYS A 2 -3.10 8.53 -6.46
C LYS A 2 -3.40 8.46 -7.96
N ASP A 3 -4.34 9.25 -8.47
CA ASP A 3 -4.73 9.24 -9.89
C ASP A 3 -3.59 9.64 -10.85
N VAL A 4 -2.62 10.43 -10.39
CA VAL A 4 -1.45 10.81 -11.17
C VAL A 4 -0.48 9.63 -11.27
N ILE A 5 -0.18 8.95 -10.15
CA ILE A 5 0.67 7.76 -10.15
C ILE A 5 0.09 6.68 -11.06
N LEU A 6 -1.23 6.47 -11.00
CA LEU A 6 -1.92 5.42 -11.77
C LEU A 6 -1.91 5.65 -13.28
N ARG A 7 -1.63 6.89 -13.74
CA ARG A 7 -1.47 7.22 -15.15
C ARG A 7 -0.04 7.03 -15.65
N LEU A 8 0.93 6.84 -14.75
CA LEU A 8 2.33 6.63 -15.15
C LEU A 8 2.52 5.24 -15.77
N PRO A 9 3.43 5.08 -16.75
CA PRO A 9 3.71 3.78 -17.35
C PRO A 9 4.21 2.75 -16.32
N LYS A 10 3.48 1.62 -16.23
CA LYS A 10 3.86 0.44 -15.43
C LYS A 10 4.56 -0.64 -16.27
N ASN A 11 5.64 -0.25 -16.94
CA ASN A 11 6.41 -1.15 -17.80
C ASN A 11 7.54 -1.88 -17.04
N ASN A 12 8.26 -2.76 -17.73
CA ASN A 12 9.38 -3.51 -17.16
C ASN A 12 10.50 -2.60 -16.63
N HIS A 13 10.68 -1.42 -17.21
CA HIS A 13 11.63 -0.42 -16.70
C HIS A 13 11.21 0.09 -15.32
N ALA A 14 9.91 0.35 -15.10
CA ALA A 14 9.39 0.71 -13.78
C ALA A 14 9.61 -0.41 -12.74
N LYS A 15 9.38 -1.68 -13.12
CA LYS A 15 9.66 -2.83 -12.25
C LYS A 15 11.15 -2.88 -11.88
N LYS A 16 12.03 -2.78 -12.87
CA LYS A 16 13.50 -2.82 -12.69
C LYS A 16 13.97 -1.70 -11.77
N GLN A 17 13.55 -0.46 -12.01
CA GLN A 17 13.88 0.70 -11.19
C GLN A 17 13.47 0.50 -9.72
N MET A 18 12.27 -0.04 -9.50
CA MET A 18 11.77 -0.34 -8.15
C MET A 18 12.61 -1.41 -7.45
N VAL A 19 12.95 -2.49 -8.16
CA VAL A 19 13.77 -3.60 -7.62
C VAL A 19 15.17 -3.11 -7.26
N GLU A 20 15.84 -2.37 -8.15
CA GLU A 20 17.17 -1.80 -7.91
C GLU A 20 17.17 -0.88 -6.70
N TYR A 21 16.15 -0.02 -6.57
CA TYR A 21 15.98 0.82 -5.39
C TYR A 21 15.87 -0.02 -4.10
N CYS A 22 15.06 -1.08 -4.11
CA CYS A 22 14.89 -1.95 -2.95
C CYS A 22 16.18 -2.68 -2.57
N GLN A 23 16.92 -3.20 -3.55
CA GLN A 23 18.21 -3.87 -3.31
C GLN A 23 19.22 -2.93 -2.64
N HIS A 24 19.28 -1.67 -3.10
CA HIS A 24 20.12 -0.66 -2.49
C HIS A 24 19.65 -0.28 -1.07
N TYR A 25 18.35 -0.01 -0.89
CA TYR A 25 17.77 0.39 0.40
C TYR A 25 17.94 -0.67 1.49
N TYR A 26 17.87 -1.95 1.13
CA TYR A 26 18.01 -3.09 2.04
C TYR A 26 19.39 -3.76 2.00
N ARG A 27 20.43 -3.05 1.53
CA ARG A 27 21.79 -3.57 1.54
C ARG A 27 22.20 -4.06 2.94
N GLY A 28 22.71 -5.28 3.03
CA GLY A 28 23.08 -5.93 4.30
C GLY A 28 21.92 -6.57 5.06
N ASN A 29 20.67 -6.46 4.59
CA ASN A 29 19.53 -7.17 5.14
C ASN A 29 19.18 -8.40 4.28
N GLU A 30 19.87 -9.52 4.54
CA GLU A 30 19.72 -10.75 3.77
C GLU A 30 18.28 -11.27 3.68
N LYS A 31 17.49 -11.06 4.74
CA LYS A 31 16.08 -11.47 4.77
C LYS A 31 15.26 -10.70 3.73
N GLU A 32 15.37 -9.38 3.70
CA GLU A 32 14.64 -8.56 2.73
C GLU A 32 15.20 -8.73 1.31
N LEU A 33 16.53 -8.89 1.15
CA LEU A 33 17.14 -9.18 -0.14
C LEU A 33 16.64 -10.51 -0.74
N LYS A 34 16.40 -11.54 0.08
CA LYS A 34 15.75 -12.78 -0.38
C LYS A 34 14.34 -12.53 -0.91
N TYR A 35 13.52 -11.76 -0.19
CA TYR A 35 12.16 -11.42 -0.66
C TYR A 35 12.17 -10.58 -1.92
N ILE A 36 13.16 -9.68 -2.08
CA ILE A 36 13.30 -8.88 -3.29
C ILE A 36 13.62 -9.77 -4.50
N ARG A 37 14.49 -10.78 -4.34
CA ARG A 37 14.79 -11.76 -5.39
C ARG A 37 13.57 -12.62 -5.75
N GLU A 38 12.83 -13.12 -4.75
CA GLU A 38 11.57 -13.86 -4.95
C GLU A 38 10.54 -12.98 -5.70
N PHE A 39 10.41 -11.72 -5.32
CA PHE A 39 9.53 -10.78 -6.02
C PHE A 39 9.98 -10.54 -7.46
N GLU A 40 11.27 -10.34 -7.70
CA GLU A 40 11.78 -10.08 -9.05
C GLU A 40 11.47 -11.24 -10.01
N GLN A 41 11.66 -12.48 -9.54
CA GLN A 41 11.46 -13.71 -10.31
C GLN A 41 9.98 -14.09 -10.46
N ASP A 42 9.22 -14.11 -9.36
CA ASP A 42 7.93 -14.78 -9.31
C ASP A 42 6.73 -13.83 -9.32
N TYR A 43 6.94 -12.52 -9.17
CA TYR A 43 5.83 -11.58 -9.07
C TYR A 43 5.00 -11.51 -10.35
N GLN A 44 3.69 -11.69 -10.16
CA GLN A 44 2.66 -11.43 -11.16
C GLN A 44 1.65 -10.42 -10.62
N SER A 45 1.08 -9.59 -11.50
CA SER A 45 0.21 -8.47 -11.10
C SER A 45 -0.98 -8.87 -10.23
N HIS A 46 -1.57 -10.06 -10.41
CA HIS A 46 -2.69 -10.52 -9.59
C HIS A 46 -2.28 -10.87 -8.14
N MET A 47 -0.98 -10.97 -7.86
CA MET A 47 -0.46 -11.27 -6.53
C MET A 47 -0.22 -10.02 -5.68
N ALA A 48 -0.51 -8.82 -6.19
CA ALA A 48 -0.20 -7.55 -5.53
C ALA A 48 -0.74 -7.46 -4.09
N ILE A 49 -2.00 -7.86 -3.86
CA ILE A 49 -2.60 -7.86 -2.51
C ILE A 49 -1.83 -8.81 -1.59
N LYS A 50 -1.53 -10.03 -2.05
CA LYS A 50 -0.77 -11.04 -1.28
C LYS A 50 0.61 -10.52 -0.89
N TRP A 51 1.32 -9.88 -1.81
CA TRP A 51 2.64 -9.28 -1.53
C TRP A 51 2.55 -8.09 -0.58
N TYR A 52 1.51 -7.27 -0.72
CA TYR A 52 1.28 -6.12 0.15
C TYR A 52 0.93 -6.52 1.59
N THR A 53 0.23 -7.64 1.79
CA THR A 53 -0.13 -8.12 3.14
C THR A 53 0.95 -8.97 3.80
N LYS A 54 1.94 -9.48 3.05
CA LYS A 54 3.16 -10.08 3.61
C LYS A 54 3.98 -9.01 4.36
N GLN A 55 4.53 -9.34 5.53
CA GLN A 55 5.47 -8.48 6.27
C GLN A 55 6.86 -8.44 5.60
N THR A 56 6.94 -7.86 4.42
CA THR A 56 8.15 -7.75 3.58
C THR A 56 8.46 -6.29 3.25
N PHE A 57 9.52 -6.05 2.48
CA PHE A 57 9.93 -4.76 1.96
C PHE A 57 8.79 -3.94 1.32
N LEU A 58 7.88 -4.58 0.58
CA LEU A 58 6.79 -3.89 -0.13
C LEU A 58 5.81 -3.22 0.83
N TYR A 59 5.31 -3.98 1.82
CA TYR A 59 4.43 -3.43 2.84
C TYR A 59 5.06 -2.20 3.52
N LYS A 60 6.35 -2.29 3.85
CA LYS A 60 7.08 -1.25 4.58
C LYS A 60 7.31 0.01 3.73
N ILE A 61 7.90 -0.13 2.55
CA ILE A 61 8.26 1.04 1.73
C ILE A 61 7.02 1.68 1.13
N VAL A 62 6.06 0.92 0.63
CA VAL A 62 4.84 1.48 0.03
C VAL A 62 4.06 2.28 1.07
N ASN A 63 3.87 1.75 2.29
CA ASN A 63 3.22 2.50 3.36
C ASN A 63 4.04 3.70 3.85
N LYS A 64 5.37 3.62 3.81
CA LYS A 64 6.21 4.79 4.12
C LYS A 64 5.98 5.88 3.08
N ALA A 65 6.11 5.55 1.80
CA ALA A 65 5.95 6.49 0.68
C ALA A 65 4.59 7.18 0.70
N LEU A 66 3.51 6.41 0.92
CA LEU A 66 2.14 6.94 1.00
C LEU A 66 1.93 7.85 2.22
N ARG A 67 2.48 7.50 3.40
CA ARG A 67 2.32 8.31 4.61
C ARG A 67 3.11 9.61 4.56
N THR A 68 4.28 9.60 3.93
CA THR A 68 5.15 10.79 3.84
C THR A 68 4.89 11.61 2.57
N GLU A 69 3.96 11.17 1.71
CA GLU A 69 3.72 11.77 0.39
C GLU A 69 5.01 11.95 -0.43
N ASP A 70 5.95 11.02 -0.28
CA ASP A 70 7.26 11.12 -0.94
C ASP A 70 7.08 10.84 -2.44
N ILE A 71 7.07 11.93 -3.23
CA ILE A 71 6.76 11.90 -4.66
C ILE A 71 7.73 10.99 -5.41
N GLU A 72 9.02 11.02 -5.07
CA GLU A 72 10.03 10.20 -5.75
C GLU A 72 9.85 8.72 -5.42
N LEU A 73 9.62 8.37 -4.14
CA LEU A 73 9.29 7.00 -3.78
C LEU A 73 8.00 6.52 -4.45
N LEU A 74 6.97 7.35 -4.46
CA LEU A 74 5.69 7.00 -5.08
C LEU A 74 5.84 6.79 -6.60
N ARG A 75 6.69 7.58 -7.25
CA ARG A 75 7.08 7.39 -8.66
C ARG A 75 7.86 6.09 -8.85
N ILE A 76 8.84 5.79 -8.02
CA ILE A 76 9.63 4.54 -8.09
C ILE A 76 8.73 3.32 -7.93
N PHE A 77 7.82 3.35 -6.95
CA PHE A 77 6.91 2.24 -6.63
C PHE A 77 5.63 2.21 -7.46
N ARG A 78 5.50 3.08 -8.48
CA ARG A 78 4.33 3.16 -9.36
C ARG A 78 3.90 1.81 -9.96
N PHE A 79 4.87 0.96 -10.30
CA PHE A 79 4.63 -0.36 -10.86
C PHE A 79 3.75 -1.20 -9.93
N PHE A 80 4.14 -1.31 -8.66
CA PHE A 80 3.42 -2.11 -7.67
C PHE A 80 2.14 -1.41 -7.18
N ILE A 81 2.17 -0.09 -6.97
CA ILE A 81 1.00 0.68 -6.52
C ILE A 81 -0.16 0.60 -7.54
N ALA A 82 0.17 0.60 -8.84
CA ALA A 82 -0.82 0.45 -9.90
C ALA A 82 -1.50 -0.92 -9.85
N ASP A 83 -0.71 -2.00 -9.76
CA ASP A 83 -1.25 -3.35 -9.63
C ASP A 83 -2.06 -3.51 -8.34
N LEU A 84 -1.57 -3.03 -7.21
CA LEU A 84 -2.29 -3.09 -5.94
C LEU A 84 -3.63 -2.35 -6.01
N SER A 85 -3.65 -1.15 -6.59
CA SER A 85 -4.88 -0.37 -6.76
C SER A 85 -5.88 -1.07 -7.65
N TYR A 86 -5.42 -1.65 -8.75
CA TYR A 86 -6.27 -2.40 -9.68
C TYR A 86 -6.88 -3.65 -9.02
N ASN A 87 -6.06 -4.43 -8.30
CA ASN A 87 -6.55 -5.62 -7.61
C ASN A 87 -7.56 -5.27 -6.51
N LEU A 88 -7.32 -4.21 -5.73
CA LEU A 88 -8.28 -3.75 -4.71
C LEU A 88 -9.61 -3.29 -5.32
N ALA A 89 -9.57 -2.59 -6.46
CA ALA A 89 -10.79 -2.21 -7.18
C ALA A 89 -11.57 -3.45 -7.65
N ASN A 90 -10.88 -4.47 -8.18
CA ASN A 90 -11.52 -5.72 -8.58
C ASN A 90 -12.14 -6.48 -7.39
N GLU A 91 -11.45 -6.54 -6.25
CA GLU A 91 -12.01 -7.15 -5.04
C GLU A 91 -13.24 -6.37 -4.53
N TYR A 92 -13.21 -5.04 -4.58
CA TYR A 92 -14.36 -4.22 -4.24
C TYR A 92 -15.57 -4.51 -5.15
N GLU A 93 -15.37 -4.62 -6.46
CA GLU A 93 -16.44 -4.97 -7.39
C GLU A 93 -17.02 -6.38 -7.12
N LYS A 94 -16.20 -7.34 -6.67
CA LYS A 94 -16.68 -8.67 -6.27
C LYS A 94 -17.56 -8.58 -5.01
N LEU A 95 -17.13 -7.84 -3.99
CA LEU A 95 -17.92 -7.64 -2.75
C LEU A 95 -19.26 -6.98 -3.06
N LYS A 96 -19.26 -5.97 -3.93
CA LYS A 96 -20.48 -5.29 -4.38
C LYS A 96 -21.46 -6.25 -5.08
N LYS A 97 -20.96 -7.13 -5.95
CA LYS A 97 -21.77 -8.17 -6.62
C LYS A 97 -22.33 -9.21 -5.65
N GLN A 98 -21.68 -9.42 -4.51
CA GLN A 98 -22.14 -10.32 -3.44
C GLN A 98 -23.18 -9.66 -2.52
N GLY A 99 -23.54 -8.39 -2.75
CA GLY A 99 -24.54 -7.67 -1.96
C GLY A 99 -24.00 -6.96 -0.71
N GLU A 100 -22.68 -6.97 -0.49
CA GLU A 100 -22.05 -6.20 0.60
C GLU A 100 -21.98 -4.71 0.22
N GLN A 101 -23.06 -3.95 0.48
CA GLN A 101 -23.09 -2.50 0.25
C GLN A 101 -22.39 -1.70 1.37
N ILE A 102 -22.50 -2.19 2.61
CA ILE A 102 -21.89 -1.57 3.79
C ILE A 102 -20.96 -2.60 4.43
N LEU A 103 -19.68 -2.26 4.51
CA LEU A 103 -18.67 -3.07 5.18
C LEU A 103 -18.21 -2.37 6.45
N ILE A 104 -18.51 -2.95 7.61
CA ILE A 104 -17.99 -2.48 8.89
C ILE A 104 -16.63 -3.14 9.11
N VAL A 105 -15.60 -2.32 9.30
CA VAL A 105 -14.23 -2.77 9.56
C VAL A 105 -13.62 -2.01 10.73
N TYR A 106 -12.62 -2.63 11.35
CA TYR A 106 -11.91 -2.09 12.50
C TYR A 106 -10.43 -1.96 12.19
N ARG A 107 -9.80 -0.93 12.74
CA ARG A 107 -8.34 -0.75 12.66
C ARG A 107 -7.86 -0.16 13.97
N GLY A 108 -6.91 -0.84 14.60
CA GLY A 108 -6.16 -0.27 15.71
C GLY A 108 -5.34 0.92 15.20
N PHE A 109 -5.43 2.04 15.91
CA PHE A 109 -4.68 3.25 15.59
C PHE A 109 -3.94 3.71 16.83
N LYS A 110 -2.60 3.64 16.78
CA LYS A 110 -1.76 4.21 17.85
C LYS A 110 -1.68 5.71 17.63
N MET A 111 -2.10 6.46 18.63
CA MET A 111 -2.22 7.92 18.61
C MET A 111 -1.64 8.46 19.90
N ASP A 112 -0.95 9.60 19.83
CA ASP A 112 -0.59 10.33 21.05
C ASP A 112 -1.77 11.20 21.52
N GLU A 113 -1.66 11.74 22.74
CA GLU A 113 -2.74 12.52 23.35
C GLU A 113 -3.04 13.80 22.55
N LYS A 114 -2.03 14.42 21.94
CA LYS A 114 -2.19 15.64 21.14
C LYS A 114 -2.99 15.36 19.86
N ASP A 115 -2.66 14.29 19.16
CA ASP A 115 -3.37 13.86 17.95
C ASP A 115 -4.82 13.48 18.28
N LEU A 116 -5.07 12.88 19.45
CA LEU A 116 -6.42 12.57 19.92
C LEU A 116 -7.24 13.84 20.17
N GLU A 117 -6.65 14.83 20.85
CA GLU A 117 -7.32 16.12 21.09
C GLU A 117 -7.60 16.87 19.78
N ASN A 118 -6.71 16.79 18.79
CA ASN A 118 -6.97 17.33 17.46
C ASN A 118 -8.13 16.60 16.78
N LEU A 119 -8.18 15.27 16.86
CA LEU A 119 -9.26 14.48 16.26
C LEU A 119 -10.62 14.84 16.87
N LYS A 120 -10.70 14.99 18.20
CA LYS A 120 -11.93 15.43 18.90
C LYS A 120 -12.41 16.79 18.40
N LYS A 121 -11.49 17.75 18.18
CA LYS A 121 -11.82 19.08 17.65
C LYS A 121 -12.35 19.05 16.21
N THR A 122 -12.05 17.99 15.45
CA THR A 122 -12.51 17.80 14.06
C THR A 122 -13.77 16.94 13.95
N GLN A 123 -14.53 16.76 15.04
CA GLN A 123 -15.79 16.02 14.98
C GLN A 123 -16.78 16.67 14.00
N GLY A 124 -17.34 15.86 13.10
CA GLY A 124 -18.20 16.33 12.00
C GLY A 124 -17.46 16.71 10.72
N CYS A 125 -16.12 16.71 10.72
CA CYS A 125 -15.32 16.92 9.52
C CYS A 125 -15.04 15.61 8.75
N LEU A 126 -14.63 15.74 7.48
CA LEU A 126 -14.15 14.63 6.68
C LEU A 126 -12.70 14.29 7.01
N ILE A 127 -12.40 12.99 7.10
CA ILE A 127 -11.04 12.48 7.25
C ILE A 127 -10.61 11.86 5.92
N SER A 128 -9.48 12.32 5.40
CA SER A 128 -8.82 11.72 4.25
C SER A 128 -7.61 10.92 4.71
N THR A 129 -7.31 9.82 4.02
CA THR A 129 -6.10 9.02 4.29
C THR A 129 -5.26 8.94 3.02
N ASN A 130 -3.95 9.13 3.18
CA ASN A 130 -3.02 9.21 2.04
C ASN A 130 -2.54 7.83 1.54
N GLY A 131 -3.00 6.74 2.14
CA GLY A 131 -2.51 5.40 1.85
C GLY A 131 -3.55 4.30 1.99
N PHE A 132 -3.12 3.06 1.76
CA PHE A 132 -3.99 1.90 1.89
C PHE A 132 -4.14 1.50 3.36
N LEU A 133 -5.37 1.23 3.77
CA LEU A 133 -5.68 0.82 5.14
C LEU A 133 -5.80 -0.70 5.22
N SER A 134 -5.07 -1.29 6.16
CA SER A 134 -5.28 -2.68 6.58
C SER A 134 -6.24 -2.70 7.76
N THR A 135 -7.32 -3.47 7.65
CA THR A 135 -8.40 -3.51 8.65
C THR A 135 -8.79 -4.95 8.95
N SER A 136 -9.54 -5.16 10.02
CA SER A 136 -10.14 -6.44 10.41
C SER A 136 -11.66 -6.37 10.35
N ARG A 137 -12.33 -7.51 10.11
CA ARG A 137 -13.81 -7.60 10.26
C ARG A 137 -14.23 -7.71 11.73
N SER A 138 -13.34 -8.16 12.60
CA SER A 138 -13.58 -8.27 14.03
C SER A 138 -12.96 -7.09 14.77
N LYS A 139 -13.68 -6.60 15.78
CA LYS A 139 -13.14 -5.70 16.78
C LYS A 139 -12.30 -6.55 17.74
N ASN A 140 -10.98 -6.36 17.72
CA ASN A 140 -10.10 -6.90 18.76
C ASN A 140 -10.22 -6.08 20.04
#